data_AF-A0A9Q0UR34-F1
#
_entry.id   AF-A0A9Q0UR34-F1
#
_cell.length_a   1.000
_cell.length_b   1.000
_cell.length_c   1.000
_cell.angle_alpha   90.00
_cell.angle_beta   90.00
_cell.angle_gamma   90.00
#
_symmetry.space_group_name_H-M   'P 1'
#
loop_
_entity.id
_entity.type
_entity.pdbx_description
1 polymer ?
#
loop_
_entity_poly.entity_id
_entity_poly.type
_entity_poly.pdbx_seq_one_letter_code
_entity_poly.pdbx_strand_id
1 'polypeptide(L)'
;MRGCVFLDSMVEEANSYNDSSSLPPVCISEDTSRFRYTFRNGLRSAIRVARVVFETVALNHSDVRWFVFGDDDTVFLPENLVKTLSKYDHELWYYIGSNSEIYEQNRQFGFEMAFGGGGFAISYPLAKVLARVFDACIERYPHLYGSDSRIYSCLAELGVGLTHEPGFHQFDIRGDSFGLLTSHPLAPLVSLHHLDHVDPIFPNMTTMNSIDHFFEAVNIDSQRVLQRTVCYDRWFGMDFFCVMGLCC
;
A
#
# COMPACT_ATOMS: atom_id res chain seq x y z
N MET A 1 12.70 8.61 -1.63
CA MET A 1 11.30 8.92 -1.99
C MET A 1 10.96 10.30 -1.43
N ARG A 2 10.01 11.02 -2.02
CA ARG A 2 9.46 12.27 -1.46
C ARG A 2 7.98 12.03 -1.24
N GLY A 3 7.46 12.49 -0.12
CA GLY A 3 6.06 12.31 0.26
C GLY A 3 5.77 13.04 1.56
N CYS A 4 4.51 13.01 1.96
CA CYS A 4 4.04 13.59 3.21
C CYS A 4 2.91 12.74 3.78
N VAL A 5 2.68 12.88 5.08
CA VAL A 5 1.51 12.32 5.75
C VAL A 5 0.37 13.33 5.65
N PHE A 6 -0.78 12.88 5.13
CA PHE A 6 -1.93 13.75 4.97
C PHE A 6 -2.82 13.75 6.21
N LEU A 7 -3.09 14.93 6.76
CA LEU A 7 -4.00 15.15 7.88
C LEU A 7 -5.16 16.04 7.47
N ASP A 8 -6.27 15.97 8.20
CA ASP A 8 -7.44 16.83 7.97
C ASP A 8 -7.29 18.24 8.55
N SER A 9 -6.41 18.38 9.55
CA SER A 9 -6.16 19.59 10.31
C SER A 9 -4.78 19.52 10.97
N MET A 10 -4.22 20.68 11.31
CA MET A 10 -2.97 20.72 12.07
C MET A 10 -3.21 20.24 13.50
N VAL A 11 -2.45 19.24 13.93
CA VAL A 11 -2.39 18.82 15.33
C VAL A 11 -1.45 19.78 16.08
N GLU A 12 -1.84 20.29 17.24
CA GLU A 12 -1.04 21.27 18.00
C GLU A 12 0.38 20.76 18.31
N GLU A 13 0.53 19.44 18.45
CA GLU A 13 1.81 18.73 18.65
C GLU A 13 2.66 18.61 17.38
N ALA A 14 2.10 18.76 16.17
CA ALA A 14 2.90 18.70 14.94
C ALA A 14 3.93 19.84 14.86
N ASN A 15 3.71 20.94 15.60
CA ASN A 15 4.68 22.03 15.74
C ASN A 15 5.94 21.63 16.54
N SER A 16 5.87 20.63 17.44
CA SER A 16 7.03 20.14 18.19
C SER A 16 7.82 19.06 17.44
N TYR A 17 7.19 18.35 16.50
CA TYR A 17 7.81 17.27 15.71
C TYR A 17 8.47 17.72 14.41
N ASN A 18 8.19 18.95 13.95
CA ASN A 18 8.87 19.58 12.81
C ASN A 18 10.40 19.72 13.01
N ASP A 19 10.90 19.51 14.23
CA ASP A 19 12.33 19.57 14.58
C ASP A 19 13.03 18.20 14.51
N SER A 20 12.28 17.11 14.28
CA SER A 20 12.85 15.77 14.12
C SER A 20 13.06 15.45 12.64
N SER A 21 14.32 15.43 12.20
CA SER A 21 14.72 15.06 10.82
C SER A 21 14.32 13.63 10.38
N SER A 22 13.69 12.85 11.27
CA SER A 22 13.33 11.44 11.06
C SER A 22 11.89 11.21 10.59
N LEU A 23 10.98 12.17 10.76
CA LEU A 23 9.56 12.01 10.38
C LEU A 23 9.27 12.62 9.01
N PRO A 24 8.33 12.05 8.23
CA PRO A 24 7.88 12.65 6.98
C PRO A 24 7.18 13.99 7.24
N PRO A 25 7.24 14.93 6.29
CA PRO A 25 6.51 16.19 6.40
C PRO A 25 5.00 15.95 6.44
N VAL A 26 4.26 16.88 7.03
CA VAL A 26 2.80 16.86 7.11
C VAL A 26 2.19 17.69 5.97
N CYS A 27 1.19 17.15 5.28
CA CYS A 27 0.35 17.83 4.32
C CYS A 27 -1.08 17.95 4.87
N ILE A 28 -1.69 19.12 4.77
CA ILE A 28 -3.09 19.30 5.20
C ILE A 28 -3.99 19.19 3.97
N SER A 29 -4.92 18.24 4.01
CA SER A 29 -5.92 18.05 2.96
C SER A 29 -6.95 19.18 2.98
N GLU A 30 -7.37 19.65 1.80
CA GLU A 30 -8.26 20.81 1.71
C GLU A 30 -9.68 20.49 2.19
N ASP A 31 -10.51 21.53 2.29
CA ASP A 31 -11.92 21.34 2.59
C ASP A 31 -12.66 20.59 1.47
N THR A 32 -13.40 19.56 1.87
CA THR A 32 -14.19 18.74 0.95
C THR A 32 -15.69 18.92 1.17
N SER A 33 -16.13 19.87 2.01
CA SER A 33 -17.53 20.04 2.42
C SER A 33 -18.52 20.13 1.24
N ARG A 34 -18.07 20.68 0.10
CA ARG A 34 -18.87 20.81 -1.13
C ARG A 34 -19.30 19.47 -1.75
N PHE A 35 -18.54 18.40 -1.53
CA PHE A 35 -18.83 17.10 -2.12
C PHE A 35 -19.99 16.40 -1.40
N ARG A 36 -20.85 15.70 -2.15
CA ARG A 36 -21.93 14.92 -1.55
C ARG A 36 -21.40 13.58 -1.04
N TYR A 37 -21.91 13.14 0.11
CA TYR A 37 -21.66 11.82 0.69
C TYR A 37 -22.99 11.22 1.14
N THR A 38 -23.39 10.10 0.54
CA THR A 38 -24.71 9.49 0.75
C THR A 38 -24.64 8.05 1.26
N PHE A 39 -23.45 7.48 1.41
CA PHE A 39 -23.29 6.15 2.00
C PHE A 39 -23.64 6.20 3.50
N ARG A 40 -24.55 5.33 3.95
CA ARG A 40 -25.01 5.29 5.35
C ARG A 40 -23.97 4.63 6.24
N ASN A 41 -23.75 5.18 7.44
CA ASN A 41 -22.81 4.64 8.44
C ASN A 41 -21.34 4.57 8.01
N GLY A 42 -20.94 5.31 6.97
CA GLY A 42 -19.52 5.46 6.62
C GLY A 42 -18.98 6.83 7.00
N LEU A 43 -17.66 6.99 6.92
CA LEU A 43 -16.99 8.22 7.30
C LEU A 43 -16.83 9.16 6.11
N ARG A 44 -17.25 10.41 6.27
CA ARG A 44 -17.12 11.43 5.23
C ARG A 44 -15.66 11.78 4.92
N SER A 45 -14.73 11.46 5.82
CA SER A 45 -13.28 11.60 5.62
C SER A 45 -12.78 10.79 4.42
N ALA A 46 -13.48 9.73 4.00
CA ALA A 46 -13.15 8.96 2.81
C ALA A 46 -13.05 9.82 1.52
N ILE A 47 -13.79 10.94 1.45
CA ILE A 47 -13.66 11.89 0.34
C ILE A 47 -12.31 12.61 0.39
N ARG A 48 -11.85 13.02 1.58
CA ARG A 48 -10.54 13.64 1.77
C ARG A 48 -9.42 12.68 1.40
N VAL A 49 -9.47 11.45 1.93
CA VAL A 49 -8.48 10.41 1.62
C VAL A 49 -8.41 10.14 0.11
N ALA A 50 -9.55 10.06 -0.58
CA ALA A 50 -9.56 9.93 -2.03
C ALA A 50 -8.86 11.10 -2.73
N ARG A 51 -9.11 12.32 -2.25
CA ARG A 51 -8.61 13.57 -2.85
C ARG A 51 -7.11 13.80 -2.64
N VAL A 52 -6.47 13.04 -1.74
CA VAL A 52 -5.01 13.01 -1.61
C VAL A 52 -4.31 12.71 -2.94
N VAL A 53 -4.93 11.91 -3.83
CA VAL A 53 -4.39 11.65 -5.17
C VAL A 53 -4.26 12.95 -5.99
N PHE A 54 -5.30 13.79 -5.97
CA PHE A 54 -5.27 15.10 -6.61
C PHE A 54 -4.27 16.04 -5.94
N GLU A 55 -4.32 16.11 -4.61
CA GLU A 55 -3.52 17.05 -3.81
C GLU A 55 -2.01 16.75 -3.92
N THR A 56 -1.63 15.47 -3.94
CA THR A 56 -0.23 15.04 -4.13
C THR A 56 0.29 15.44 -5.52
N VAL A 57 -0.56 15.36 -6.56
CA VAL A 57 -0.20 15.84 -7.90
C VAL A 57 -0.07 17.36 -7.94
N ALA A 58 -0.89 18.07 -7.16
CA ALA A 58 -0.87 19.53 -7.05
C ALA A 58 0.39 20.08 -6.35
N LEU A 59 1.07 19.27 -5.52
CA LEU A 59 2.39 19.61 -4.95
C LEU A 59 3.47 19.83 -6.01
N ASN A 60 3.25 19.36 -7.25
CA ASN A 60 4.05 19.66 -8.44
C ASN A 60 5.56 19.42 -8.27
N HIS A 61 5.93 18.31 -7.63
CA HIS A 61 7.32 17.88 -7.53
C HIS A 61 7.92 17.61 -8.94
N SER A 62 9.18 18.01 -9.16
CA SER A 62 9.91 17.72 -10.39
C SER A 62 10.31 16.24 -10.48
N ASP A 63 10.49 15.70 -11.68
CA ASP A 63 11.08 14.37 -11.92
C ASP A 63 10.36 13.20 -11.22
N VAL A 64 9.02 13.29 -11.11
CA VAL A 64 8.19 12.21 -10.57
C VAL A 64 7.85 11.21 -11.67
N ARG A 65 8.05 9.92 -11.39
CA ARG A 65 7.67 8.81 -12.29
C ARG A 65 6.41 8.07 -11.83
N TRP A 66 6.26 7.93 -10.52
CA TRP A 66 5.19 7.21 -9.87
C TRP A 66 4.70 7.99 -8.66
N PHE A 67 3.38 7.99 -8.46
CA PHE A 67 2.75 8.40 -7.21
C PHE A 67 2.32 7.14 -6.47
N VAL A 68 2.69 7.01 -5.20
CA VAL A 68 2.40 5.83 -4.39
C VAL A 68 1.60 6.28 -3.18
N PHE A 69 0.55 5.54 -2.87
CA PHE A 69 -0.39 5.83 -1.81
C PHE A 69 -0.55 4.58 -0.94
N GLY A 70 -0.75 4.79 0.35
CA GLY A 70 -1.07 3.75 1.34
C GLY A 70 -1.63 4.39 2.60
N ASP A 71 -2.19 3.58 3.48
CA ASP A 71 -2.75 4.01 4.77
C ASP A 71 -1.62 4.23 5.79
N ASP A 72 -1.92 4.86 6.92
CA ASP A 72 -0.95 5.29 7.94
C ASP A 72 -0.31 4.13 8.74
N ASP A 73 -0.91 2.95 8.64
CA ASP A 73 -0.47 1.66 9.17
C ASP A 73 -0.03 0.68 8.06
N THR A 74 0.24 1.19 6.86
CA THR A 74 0.85 0.44 5.76
C THR A 74 2.37 0.54 5.79
N VAL A 75 3.04 -0.60 5.87
CA VAL A 75 4.50 -0.70 5.85
C VAL A 75 4.97 -1.09 4.45
N PHE A 76 5.60 -0.15 3.74
CA PHE A 76 6.22 -0.41 2.43
C PHE A 76 7.67 -0.86 2.57
N LEU A 77 8.09 -1.74 1.66
CA LEU A 77 9.48 -2.14 1.42
C LEU A 77 10.01 -1.38 0.20
N PRO A 78 10.72 -0.25 0.38
CA PRO A 78 10.95 0.70 -0.71
C PRO A 78 11.77 0.14 -1.87
N GLU A 79 12.76 -0.70 -1.57
CA GLU A 79 13.57 -1.35 -2.60
C GLU A 79 12.74 -2.29 -3.46
N ASN A 80 11.85 -3.06 -2.82
CA ASN A 80 10.94 -3.98 -3.49
C ASN A 80 9.89 -3.23 -4.32
N LEU A 81 9.35 -2.12 -3.79
CA LEU A 81 8.46 -1.22 -4.53
C LEU A 81 9.13 -0.70 -5.81
N VAL A 82 10.36 -0.15 -5.70
CA VAL A 82 11.11 0.36 -6.86
C VAL A 82 11.40 -0.77 -7.85
N LYS A 83 11.82 -1.94 -7.36
CA LYS A 83 12.07 -3.11 -8.19
C LYS A 83 10.81 -3.55 -8.95
N THR A 84 9.67 -3.61 -8.27
CA THR A 84 8.39 -3.98 -8.87
C THR A 84 7.96 -2.98 -9.94
N LEU A 85 8.02 -1.67 -9.63
CA LEU A 85 7.64 -0.62 -10.59
C LEU A 85 8.61 -0.51 -11.78
N SER A 86 9.87 -0.94 -11.64
CA SER A 86 10.85 -0.94 -12.74
C SER A 86 10.50 -1.87 -13.91
N LYS A 87 9.53 -2.77 -13.74
CA LYS A 87 9.00 -3.64 -14.80
C LYS A 87 8.18 -2.86 -15.84
N TYR A 88 7.70 -1.67 -15.49
CA TYR A 88 6.73 -0.92 -16.27
C TYR A 88 7.34 0.34 -16.88
N ASP A 89 6.91 0.65 -18.10
CA ASP A 89 7.21 1.94 -18.70
C ASP A 89 6.37 3.04 -18.04
N HIS A 90 6.99 3.79 -17.15
CA HIS A 90 6.35 4.89 -16.41
C HIS A 90 5.77 6.03 -17.28
N GLU A 91 6.06 6.05 -18.59
CA GLU A 91 5.43 6.99 -19.54
C GLU A 91 4.05 6.52 -20.05
N LEU A 92 3.69 5.27 -19.78
CA LEU A 92 2.36 4.72 -20.08
C LEU A 92 1.42 4.80 -18.87
N TRP A 93 0.15 4.52 -19.09
CA TRP A 93 -0.88 4.62 -18.05
C TRP A 93 -0.97 3.31 -17.26
N TYR A 94 -0.59 3.39 -15.99
CA TYR A 94 -0.62 2.27 -15.06
C TYR A 94 -1.26 2.66 -13.72
N TYR A 95 -2.20 1.83 -13.30
CA TYR A 95 -2.71 1.75 -11.93
C TYR A 95 -2.30 0.37 -11.39
N ILE A 96 -1.38 0.34 -10.43
CA ILE A 96 -0.71 -0.87 -9.97
C ILE A 96 -1.00 -1.06 -8.48
N GLY A 97 -1.32 -2.30 -8.08
CA GLY A 97 -1.57 -2.66 -6.69
C GLY A 97 -2.14 -4.06 -6.63
N SER A 98 -2.82 -4.39 -5.54
CA SER A 98 -3.54 -5.66 -5.41
C SER A 98 -4.89 -5.47 -4.74
N ASN A 99 -5.79 -6.41 -5.00
CA ASN A 99 -7.02 -6.56 -4.25
C ASN A 99 -6.75 -7.25 -2.89
N SER A 100 -7.79 -7.37 -2.05
CA SER A 100 -7.68 -7.97 -0.72
C SER A 100 -7.51 -9.50 -0.78
N GLU A 101 -6.84 -10.08 0.22
CA GLU A 101 -6.80 -11.53 0.42
C GLU A 101 -8.17 -12.08 0.87
N ILE A 102 -9.06 -11.21 1.36
CA ILE A 102 -10.37 -11.57 1.88
C ILE A 102 -11.42 -11.52 0.75
N TYR A 103 -11.94 -12.70 0.35
CA TYR A 103 -12.98 -12.81 -0.69
C TYR A 103 -14.19 -11.90 -0.47
N GLU A 104 -14.67 -11.80 0.77
CA GLU A 104 -15.85 -11.00 1.11
C GLU A 104 -15.63 -9.49 0.87
N GLN A 105 -14.42 -8.99 1.15
CA GLN A 105 -14.07 -7.61 0.84
C GLN A 105 -14.05 -7.39 -0.68
N ASN A 106 -13.44 -8.30 -1.44
CA ASN A 106 -13.41 -8.21 -2.90
C ASN A 106 -14.81 -8.27 -3.52
N ARG A 107 -15.68 -9.15 -3.02
CA ARG A 107 -17.08 -9.23 -3.47
C ARG A 107 -17.83 -7.92 -3.25
N GLN A 108 -17.53 -7.23 -2.15
CA GLN A 108 -18.19 -5.99 -1.78
C GLN A 108 -17.64 -4.77 -2.52
N PHE A 109 -16.32 -4.67 -2.71
CA PHE A 109 -15.67 -3.46 -3.22
C PHE A 109 -15.14 -3.57 -4.64
N GLY A 110 -14.79 -4.78 -5.09
CA GLY A 110 -14.31 -5.07 -6.44
C GLY A 110 -13.04 -5.91 -6.43
N PHE A 111 -12.98 -6.88 -7.35
CA PHE A 111 -11.78 -7.70 -7.59
C PHE A 111 -10.70 -6.97 -8.37
N GLU A 112 -11.06 -5.88 -9.06
CA GLU A 112 -10.16 -5.06 -9.89
C GLU A 112 -9.85 -3.70 -9.25
N MET A 113 -10.10 -3.56 -7.95
CA MET A 113 -9.77 -2.37 -7.17
C MET A 113 -8.54 -2.65 -6.32
N ALA A 114 -7.52 -1.78 -6.39
CA ALA A 114 -6.44 -1.84 -5.42
C ALA A 114 -6.94 -1.29 -4.08
N PHE A 115 -6.68 -2.02 -3.01
CA PHE A 115 -7.06 -1.59 -1.66
C PHE A 115 -6.00 -0.64 -1.10
N GLY A 116 -6.45 0.45 -0.45
CA GLY A 116 -5.62 1.53 0.06
C GLY A 116 -4.60 1.07 1.10
N GLY A 117 -5.02 0.22 2.04
CA GLY A 117 -4.13 -0.39 3.03
C GLY A 117 -3.05 -1.27 2.41
N GLY A 118 -3.37 -2.03 1.36
CA GLY A 118 -2.36 -2.75 0.60
C GLY A 118 -1.40 -1.82 -0.13
N GLY A 119 -1.85 -0.59 -0.42
CA GLY A 119 -1.11 0.40 -1.18
C GLY A 119 -1.28 0.23 -2.68
N PHE A 120 -1.08 1.32 -3.40
CA PHE A 120 -1.11 1.32 -4.87
C PHE A 120 -0.22 2.41 -5.45
N ALA A 121 0.16 2.23 -6.71
CA ALA A 121 0.94 3.16 -7.49
C ALA A 121 0.20 3.61 -8.75
N ILE A 122 0.32 4.89 -9.09
CA ILE A 122 -0.21 5.49 -10.31
C ILE A 122 0.96 6.10 -11.09
N SER A 123 1.11 5.73 -12.36
CA SER A 123 2.10 6.33 -13.26
C SER A 123 1.88 7.85 -13.38
N TYR A 124 2.97 8.62 -13.49
CA TYR A 124 2.90 10.08 -13.60
C TYR A 124 1.88 10.62 -14.62
N PRO A 125 1.88 10.19 -15.91
CA PRO A 125 0.94 10.73 -16.90
C PRO A 125 -0.52 10.45 -16.55
N LEU A 126 -0.82 9.25 -16.05
CA LEU A 126 -2.18 8.90 -15.60
C LEU A 126 -2.61 9.76 -14.40
N ALA A 127 -1.74 9.95 -13.41
CA ALA A 127 -2.02 10.79 -12.25
C ALA A 127 -2.32 12.25 -12.65
N LYS A 128 -1.61 12.80 -13.65
CA LYS A 128 -1.89 14.15 -14.18
C LYS A 128 -3.27 14.26 -14.83
N VAL A 129 -3.70 13.23 -15.56
CA VAL A 129 -5.03 13.19 -16.18
C VAL A 129 -6.11 13.00 -15.13
N LEU A 130 -5.93 12.03 -14.24
CA LEU A 130 -6.84 11.74 -13.13
C LEU A 130 -7.08 13.00 -12.29
N ALA A 131 -6.02 13.69 -11.87
CA ALA A 131 -6.11 14.93 -11.08
C ALA A 131 -6.98 16.00 -11.75
N ARG A 132 -6.93 16.15 -13.08
CA ARG A 132 -7.75 17.16 -13.80
C ARG A 132 -9.25 16.85 -13.76
N VAL A 133 -9.62 15.58 -13.70
CA VAL A 133 -11.03 15.13 -13.74
C VAL A 133 -11.56 14.69 -12.38
N PHE A 134 -10.68 14.55 -11.38
CA PHE A 134 -10.96 13.86 -10.13
C PHE A 134 -12.16 14.41 -9.38
N ASP A 135 -12.18 15.72 -9.14
CA ASP A 135 -13.26 16.39 -8.40
C ASP A 135 -14.62 16.21 -9.09
N ALA A 136 -14.66 16.31 -10.42
CA ALA A 136 -15.89 16.10 -11.17
C ALA A 136 -16.33 14.63 -11.13
N CYS A 137 -15.37 13.71 -11.10
CA CYS A 137 -15.62 12.28 -10.99
C CYS A 137 -16.21 11.89 -9.63
N ILE A 138 -15.60 12.27 -8.52
CA ILE A 138 -16.08 11.87 -7.19
C ILE A 138 -17.48 12.41 -6.87
N GLU A 139 -17.90 13.54 -7.48
CA GLU A 139 -19.28 14.05 -7.44
C GLU A 139 -20.32 13.08 -8.03
N ARG A 140 -19.93 12.21 -8.97
CA ARG A 140 -20.81 11.17 -9.55
C ARG A 140 -20.95 9.95 -8.62
N TYR A 141 -20.05 9.80 -7.67
CA TYR A 141 -19.96 8.65 -6.77
C TYR A 141 -20.18 8.99 -5.28
N PRO A 142 -21.22 9.76 -4.90
CA PRO A 142 -21.45 10.11 -3.50
C PRO A 142 -21.84 8.90 -2.64
N HIS A 143 -22.31 7.83 -3.30
CA HIS A 143 -22.82 6.62 -2.68
C HIS A 143 -21.75 5.56 -2.39
N LEU A 144 -20.50 5.77 -2.79
CA LEU A 144 -19.43 4.81 -2.50
C LEU A 144 -18.98 4.92 -1.03
N TYR A 145 -18.54 3.79 -0.47
CA TYR A 145 -18.09 3.70 0.92
C TYR A 145 -16.75 4.46 1.11
N GLY A 146 -15.65 3.88 0.63
CA GLY A 146 -14.29 4.34 0.93
C GLY A 146 -13.68 5.24 -0.14
N SER A 147 -12.43 5.64 0.12
CA SER A 147 -11.58 6.36 -0.82
C SER A 147 -11.24 5.53 -2.05
N ASP A 148 -10.90 4.27 -1.83
CA ASP A 148 -10.33 3.39 -2.85
C ASP A 148 -11.33 3.15 -3.98
N SER A 149 -12.59 2.88 -3.62
CA SER A 149 -13.67 2.70 -4.59
C SER A 149 -13.89 3.95 -5.44
N ARG A 150 -13.68 5.16 -4.89
CA ARG A 150 -13.78 6.42 -5.64
C ARG A 150 -12.62 6.56 -6.62
N ILE A 151 -11.40 6.32 -6.16
CA ILE A 151 -10.20 6.37 -7.00
C ILE A 151 -10.33 5.37 -8.15
N TYR A 152 -10.68 4.12 -7.82
CA TYR A 152 -10.90 3.06 -8.80
C TYR A 152 -12.01 3.40 -9.80
N SER A 153 -13.16 3.92 -9.34
CA SER A 153 -14.25 4.32 -10.25
C SER A 153 -13.80 5.40 -11.24
N CYS A 154 -13.02 6.38 -10.77
CA CYS A 154 -12.48 7.43 -11.64
C CYS A 154 -11.44 6.93 -12.64
N LEU A 155 -10.61 5.96 -12.23
CA LEU A 155 -9.67 5.29 -13.13
C LEU A 155 -10.39 4.43 -14.18
N ALA A 156 -11.45 3.73 -13.76
CA ALA A 156 -12.29 2.95 -14.67
C ALA A 156 -13.01 3.83 -15.71
N GLU A 157 -13.48 5.04 -15.34
CA GLU A 157 -14.01 6.00 -16.31
C GLU A 157 -12.97 6.46 -17.34
N LEU A 158 -11.68 6.48 -16.97
CA LEU A 158 -10.58 6.75 -17.89
C LEU A 158 -10.17 5.51 -18.72
N GLY A 159 -10.83 4.38 -18.53
CA GLY A 159 -10.55 3.12 -19.21
C GLY A 159 -9.30 2.40 -18.68
N VAL A 160 -8.81 2.74 -17.49
CA VAL A 160 -7.63 2.11 -16.88
C VAL A 160 -8.07 1.07 -15.85
N GLY A 161 -7.73 -0.19 -16.11
CA GLY A 161 -7.89 -1.29 -15.17
C GLY A 161 -6.70 -1.47 -14.23
N LEU A 162 -6.89 -2.22 -13.15
CA LEU A 162 -5.83 -2.58 -12.23
C LEU A 162 -4.81 -3.51 -12.89
N THR A 163 -3.55 -3.15 -12.73
CA THR A 163 -2.39 -4.01 -13.00
C THR A 163 -2.01 -4.70 -11.69
N HIS A 164 -2.35 -5.98 -11.58
CA HIS A 164 -2.16 -6.75 -10.36
C HIS A 164 -0.70 -7.05 -10.08
N GLU A 165 -0.23 -6.63 -8.90
CA GLU A 165 1.08 -6.95 -8.34
C GLU A 165 0.90 -7.68 -7.01
N PRO A 166 1.23 -8.98 -6.93
CA PRO A 166 0.85 -9.81 -5.79
C PRO A 166 1.69 -9.56 -4.52
N GLY A 167 2.59 -8.57 -4.54
CA GLY A 167 3.39 -8.17 -3.37
C GLY A 167 2.73 -7.06 -2.55
N PHE A 168 1.65 -6.44 -3.01
CA PHE A 168 0.86 -5.49 -2.22
C PHE A 168 -0.17 -6.28 -1.41
N HIS A 169 -0.16 -6.17 -0.08
CA HIS A 169 -1.07 -6.92 0.78
C HIS A 169 -1.94 -6.01 1.65
N GLN A 170 -3.25 -6.10 1.44
CA GLN A 170 -4.24 -5.47 2.35
C GLN A 170 -4.20 -6.12 3.74
N PHE A 171 -3.78 -7.38 3.83
CA PHE A 171 -3.34 -8.08 5.04
C PHE A 171 -4.34 -8.05 6.21
N ASP A 172 -5.63 -7.84 5.92
CA ASP A 172 -6.76 -7.81 6.86
C ASP A 172 -7.17 -9.21 7.38
N ILE A 173 -6.19 -10.08 7.59
CA ILE A 173 -6.36 -11.39 8.21
C ILE A 173 -6.27 -11.27 9.74
N ARG A 174 -6.60 -12.34 10.46
CA ARG A 174 -6.53 -12.38 11.94
C ARG A 174 -5.82 -13.65 12.40
N GLY A 175 -5.15 -13.53 13.55
CA GLY A 175 -4.36 -14.61 14.13
C GLY A 175 -3.04 -14.81 13.38
N ASP A 176 -2.58 -16.05 13.29
CA ASP A 176 -1.31 -16.43 12.67
C ASP A 176 -1.29 -16.18 11.15
N SER A 177 -0.38 -15.32 10.71
CA SER A 177 -0.17 -14.95 9.30
C SER A 177 0.80 -15.85 8.54
N PHE A 178 1.41 -16.85 9.21
CA PHE A 178 2.45 -17.73 8.65
C PHE A 178 2.02 -18.40 7.34
N GLY A 179 0.77 -18.88 7.25
CA GLY A 179 0.26 -19.52 6.04
C GLY A 179 0.26 -18.58 4.83
N LEU A 180 -0.15 -17.32 5.03
CA LEU A 180 -0.16 -16.30 3.99
C LEU A 180 1.28 -15.92 3.59
N LEU A 181 2.10 -15.55 4.58
CA LEU A 181 3.47 -15.08 4.34
C LEU A 181 4.33 -16.16 3.67
N THR A 182 4.18 -17.42 4.06
CA THR A 182 5.00 -18.49 3.48
C THR A 182 4.48 -19.08 2.17
N SER A 183 3.26 -18.71 1.76
CA SER A 183 2.72 -19.00 0.42
C SER A 183 2.88 -17.85 -0.56
N HIS A 184 3.49 -16.74 -0.13
CA HIS A 184 3.80 -15.60 -0.98
C HIS A 184 4.54 -16.04 -2.26
N PRO A 185 4.17 -15.53 -3.44
CA PRO A 185 4.81 -15.91 -4.69
C PRO A 185 6.29 -15.47 -4.74
N LEU A 186 7.01 -15.87 -5.78
CA LEU A 186 8.40 -15.45 -6.00
C LEU A 186 8.56 -13.95 -6.33
N ALA A 187 7.46 -13.20 -6.39
CA ALA A 187 7.51 -11.74 -6.52
C ALA A 187 8.13 -11.10 -5.26
N PRO A 188 8.69 -9.89 -5.35
CA PRO A 188 9.08 -9.13 -4.16
C PRO A 188 7.85 -8.79 -3.31
N LEU A 189 7.95 -8.95 -2.00
CA LEU A 189 6.96 -8.42 -1.05
C LEU A 189 7.05 -6.89 -1.07
N VAL A 190 5.97 -6.18 -1.38
CA VAL A 190 5.98 -4.72 -1.55
C VAL A 190 5.47 -3.99 -0.31
N SER A 191 4.39 -4.47 0.28
CA SER A 191 3.76 -3.83 1.44
C SER A 191 2.96 -4.82 2.27
N LEU A 192 2.89 -4.52 3.57
CA LEU A 192 2.06 -5.21 4.55
C LEU A 192 1.28 -4.17 5.35
N HIS A 193 0.00 -4.44 5.57
CA HIS A 193 -0.93 -3.55 6.27
C HIS A 193 -1.35 -4.16 7.61
N HIS A 194 -1.78 -3.36 8.59
CA HIS A 194 -2.33 -3.87 9.86
C HIS A 194 -1.46 -4.95 10.56
N LEU A 195 -0.12 -4.79 10.57
CA LEU A 195 0.79 -5.75 11.19
C LEU A 195 0.60 -5.90 12.71
N ASP A 196 -0.08 -4.93 13.33
CA ASP A 196 -0.46 -4.92 14.73
C ASP A 196 -1.79 -5.63 15.04
N HIS A 197 -2.56 -5.99 14.01
CA HIS A 197 -3.83 -6.72 14.15
C HIS A 197 -3.69 -8.25 14.05
N VAL A 198 -2.51 -8.75 13.70
CA VAL A 198 -2.19 -10.19 13.58
C VAL A 198 -1.33 -10.67 14.73
N ASP A 199 -1.25 -12.00 14.89
CA ASP A 199 -0.26 -12.58 15.80
C ASP A 199 1.16 -12.21 15.29
N PRO A 200 2.14 -12.02 16.19
CA PRO A 200 3.51 -11.73 15.80
C PRO A 200 4.04 -12.72 14.75
N ILE A 201 4.67 -12.20 13.68
CA ILE A 201 5.25 -12.99 12.58
C ILE A 201 6.17 -14.10 13.14
N PHE A 202 6.90 -13.79 14.20
CA PHE A 202 7.76 -14.74 14.91
C PHE A 202 7.15 -15.11 16.28
N PRO A 203 7.02 -16.40 16.59
CA PRO A 203 6.45 -16.85 17.85
C PRO A 203 7.33 -16.44 19.05
N ASN A 204 6.70 -16.28 20.22
CA ASN A 204 7.35 -15.86 21.47
C ASN A 204 7.99 -14.46 21.44
N MET A 205 7.60 -13.61 20.49
CA MET A 205 7.97 -12.20 20.46
C MET A 205 6.75 -11.31 20.69
N THR A 206 6.97 -10.06 21.10
CA THR A 206 5.94 -9.02 20.97
C THR A 206 5.80 -8.63 19.49
N THR A 207 4.68 -8.02 19.11
CA THR A 207 4.48 -7.52 17.73
C THR A 207 5.64 -6.63 17.28
N MET A 208 6.05 -5.66 18.12
CA MET A 208 7.15 -4.76 17.79
C MET A 208 8.49 -5.49 17.60
N ASN A 209 8.87 -6.37 18.54
CA ASN A 209 10.12 -7.11 18.42
C ASN A 209 10.11 -8.04 17.19
N SER A 210 8.94 -8.59 16.86
CA SER A 210 8.76 -9.42 15.68
C SER A 210 8.92 -8.62 14.38
N ILE A 211 8.45 -7.37 14.34
CA ILE A 211 8.64 -6.46 13.20
C ILE A 211 10.12 -6.06 13.12
N ASP A 212 10.75 -5.68 14.23
CA ASP A 212 12.18 -5.33 14.25
C ASP A 212 13.03 -6.49 13.72
N HIS A 213 12.78 -7.72 14.18
CA HIS A 213 13.46 -8.92 13.68
C HIS A 213 13.18 -9.19 12.20
N PHE A 214 11.93 -8.98 11.73
CA PHE A 214 11.62 -9.06 10.31
C PHE A 214 12.47 -8.08 9.49
N PHE A 215 12.68 -6.86 9.98
CA PHE A 215 13.48 -5.85 9.32
C PHE A 215 14.98 -6.15 9.31
N GLU A 216 15.51 -6.93 10.25
CA GLU A 216 16.88 -7.46 10.17
C GLU A 216 17.09 -8.25 8.88
N ALA A 217 16.14 -9.14 8.55
CA ALA A 217 16.18 -9.91 7.29
C ALA A 217 15.95 -9.05 6.05
N VAL A 218 15.01 -8.09 6.10
CA VAL A 218 14.77 -7.12 5.02
C VAL A 218 16.04 -6.35 4.67
N ASN A 219 16.80 -5.92 5.67
CA ASN A 219 18.03 -5.14 5.49
C ASN A 219 19.17 -5.96 4.86
N ILE A 220 19.10 -7.29 4.92
CA ILE A 220 20.05 -8.19 4.27
C ILE A 220 19.64 -8.45 2.81
N ASP A 221 18.38 -8.85 2.60
CA ASP A 221 17.85 -9.14 1.26
C ASP A 221 16.32 -8.98 1.21
N SER A 222 15.89 -7.74 1.00
CA SER A 222 14.48 -7.35 0.90
C SER A 222 13.72 -8.17 -0.16
N GLN A 223 14.33 -8.43 -1.32
CA GLN A 223 13.67 -9.08 -2.46
C GLN A 223 13.36 -10.56 -2.22
N ARG A 224 14.07 -11.19 -1.27
CA ARG A 224 13.91 -12.61 -0.94
C ARG A 224 13.43 -12.86 0.48
N VAL A 225 12.95 -11.82 1.17
CA VAL A 225 12.59 -11.89 2.61
C VAL A 225 11.55 -12.97 2.94
N LEU A 226 10.59 -13.22 2.04
CA LEU A 226 9.58 -14.29 2.19
C LEU A 226 9.90 -15.56 1.38
N GLN A 227 11.02 -15.60 0.66
CA GLN A 227 11.37 -16.74 -0.17
C GLN A 227 11.93 -17.88 0.67
N ARG A 228 11.51 -19.10 0.35
CA ARG A 228 12.07 -20.32 0.93
C ARG A 228 13.28 -20.75 0.09
N THR A 229 14.45 -20.80 0.69
CA THR A 229 15.64 -21.39 0.05
C THR A 229 15.72 -22.87 0.37
N VAL A 230 15.96 -23.73 -0.64
CA VAL A 230 16.23 -25.17 -0.45
C VAL A 230 17.73 -25.41 -0.64
N CYS A 231 18.40 -25.86 0.42
CA CYS A 231 19.83 -26.15 0.40
C CYS A 231 20.07 -27.68 0.37
N TYR A 232 20.93 -28.14 -0.54
CA TYR A 232 21.31 -29.55 -0.65
C TYR A 232 22.70 -29.77 -0.03
N ASP A 233 22.78 -30.61 1.00
CA ASP A 233 24.05 -31.06 1.55
C ASP A 233 24.57 -32.27 0.75
N ARG A 234 25.69 -32.08 0.06
CA ARG A 234 26.31 -33.12 -0.79
C ARG A 234 27.05 -34.19 0.00
N TRP A 235 27.35 -33.99 1.28
CA TRP A 235 28.15 -34.92 2.08
C TRP A 235 27.37 -36.06 2.71
N PHE A 236 26.06 -35.92 2.90
CA PHE A 236 25.25 -36.94 3.56
C PHE A 236 24.33 -37.75 2.63
N GLY A 237 24.30 -37.45 1.33
CA GLY A 237 23.48 -38.20 0.37
C GLY A 237 21.98 -38.22 0.70
N MET A 238 21.53 -37.35 1.60
CA MET A 238 20.15 -37.20 2.04
C MET A 238 19.75 -35.73 1.90
N ASP A 239 18.58 -35.49 1.31
CA ASP A 239 18.00 -34.17 1.16
C ASP A 239 17.51 -33.68 2.53
N PHE A 240 18.24 -32.74 3.16
CA PHE A 240 17.74 -32.04 4.32
C PHE A 240 16.91 -30.83 3.87
N PHE A 241 15.66 -30.76 4.33
CA PHE A 241 14.82 -29.57 4.17
C PHE A 241 15.29 -28.50 5.17
N CYS A 242 16.08 -27.53 4.72
CA CYS A 242 16.32 -26.31 5.46
C CYS A 242 15.38 -25.24 4.89
N VAL A 243 14.37 -24.79 5.64
CA VAL A 243 13.55 -23.64 5.24
C VAL A 243 14.24 -22.38 5.72
N MET A 244 15.13 -21.81 4.90
CA MET A 244 15.63 -20.44 5.14
C MET A 244 14.63 -19.45 4.55
N GLY A 245 13.50 -19.29 5.22
CA GLY A 245 12.52 -18.24 4.98
C GLY A 245 11.76 -18.06 6.29
N LEU A 246 12.08 -16.99 7.03
CA LEU A 246 11.80 -16.71 8.46
C LEU A 246 12.87 -17.19 9.48
N CYS A 247 14.10 -17.45 9.08
CA CYS A 247 15.20 -17.67 10.04
C CYS A 247 16.48 -16.99 9.53
N CYS A 248 16.65 -15.71 9.87
CA CYS A 248 17.92 -15.07 10.17
C CYS A 248 17.66 -14.12 11.31
#